data_AF-A0A8H6MI60-F1
#
_entry.id   AF-A0A8H6MI60-F1
#
_cell.length_a   1.000
_cell.length_b   1.000
_cell.length_c   1.000
_cell.angle_alpha   90.00
_cell.angle_beta   90.00
_cell.angle_gamma   90.00
#
_symmetry.space_group_name_H-M   'P 1'
#
loop_
_entity.id
_entity.type
_entity.pdbx_description
1 polymer ?
#
loop_
_entity_poly.entity_id
_entity_poly.type
_entity_poly.pdbx_seq_one_letter_code
_entity_poly.pdbx_strand_id
1 'polypeptide(L)'
;MSDPLSTAGSVVGVISLGLQVTQMLLRYYTDVKDQPSDTHKTLQKVNKLKTLLNLMQAELKPTPSDQILTDKVIDCMEVCRECLRELEEAAEKFSETSTTSKRSFRAAARVLRRRLAYPFKRGTLIKLDEEIDDAIECLNLALSTLQQSKKGGIENDVEDIKEVLAKIEACVVSAAIRDWLAAPNVAVNFNDACSKKHPNTGTWFVKGEAFKSWLEKPGSFLWLRGFAGCGKTVLSSTAVQYTQRHLRKSPDFGLCFFYFKFDDNTKQDASHLLRSLIIQLSSQCSNFDALRQLKESHRNGPPPVPSLIDCLRRIVGAFHGVYVVMDALDESPVGINRQRVLEAMDKMRAWPGIHLLVTSREEAGIADHLKAASDQTVAMKNSDVNQDIANFVAERLHSVVELQRLSKYHAQIKDALSERARGV
;
A
#
# COMPACT_ATOMS: atom_id res chain seq x y z
N MET A 1 -14.52 14.47 35.80
CA MET A 1 -14.46 13.10 36.34
C MET A 1 -15.50 12.29 35.58
N SER A 2 -15.06 11.34 34.77
CA SER A 2 -15.91 10.49 33.93
C SER A 2 -16.33 9.25 34.74
N ASP A 3 -17.61 8.88 34.70
CA ASP A 3 -18.13 7.74 35.47
C ASP A 3 -17.53 6.39 34.99
N PRO A 4 -16.94 5.57 35.88
CA PRO A 4 -16.27 4.31 35.51
C PRO A 4 -17.17 3.27 34.83
N LEU A 5 -18.50 3.33 35.04
CA LEU A 5 -19.47 2.49 34.31
C LEU A 5 -19.65 2.92 32.84
N SER A 6 -19.58 4.22 32.55
CA SER A 6 -19.66 4.75 31.18
C SER A 6 -18.43 4.35 30.36
N THR A 7 -17.28 4.30 31.04
CA THR A 7 -15.99 4.02 30.45
C THR A 7 -15.78 2.53 30.13
N ALA A 8 -16.17 1.62 31.03
CA ALA A 8 -16.23 0.19 30.74
C ALA A 8 -17.24 -0.13 29.60
N GLY A 9 -18.33 0.63 29.51
CA GLY A 9 -19.32 0.51 28.43
C GLY A 9 -18.76 0.84 27.04
N SER A 10 -17.84 1.81 26.92
CA SER A 10 -17.20 2.18 25.65
C SER A 10 -16.27 1.08 25.15
N VAL A 11 -15.48 0.49 26.04
CA VAL A 11 -14.57 -0.63 25.71
C VAL A 11 -15.34 -1.86 25.26
N VAL A 12 -16.38 -2.23 26.00
CA VAL A 12 -17.27 -3.34 25.62
C VAL A 12 -17.96 -3.07 24.27
N GLY A 13 -18.34 -1.81 24.01
CA GLY A 13 -18.92 -1.38 22.73
C GLY A 13 -17.99 -1.59 21.54
N VAL A 14 -16.72 -1.21 21.65
CA VAL A 14 -15.71 -1.39 20.58
C VAL A 14 -15.41 -2.88 20.35
N ILE A 15 -15.30 -3.69 21.40
CA ILE A 15 -15.10 -5.14 21.26
C ILE A 15 -16.30 -5.79 20.59
N SER A 16 -17.52 -5.39 20.97
CA SER A 16 -18.75 -5.87 20.33
C SER A 16 -18.81 -5.49 18.84
N LEU A 17 -18.40 -4.27 18.50
CA LEU A 17 -18.32 -3.79 17.12
C LEU A 17 -17.33 -4.64 16.30
N GLY A 18 -16.12 -4.87 16.84
CA GLY A 18 -15.12 -5.70 16.17
C GLY A 18 -15.56 -7.15 15.98
N LEU A 19 -16.30 -7.71 16.94
CA LEU A 19 -16.88 -9.05 16.82
C LEU A 19 -17.96 -9.10 15.74
N GLN A 20 -18.77 -8.05 15.58
CA GLN A 20 -19.78 -7.96 14.53
C GLN A 20 -19.13 -7.87 13.14
N VAL A 21 -18.15 -6.98 12.98
CA VAL A 21 -17.43 -6.76 11.71
C VAL A 21 -16.67 -8.02 11.28
N THR A 22 -15.92 -8.65 12.20
CA THR A 22 -15.21 -9.91 11.90
C THR A 22 -16.17 -11.04 11.51
N GLN A 23 -17.36 -11.13 12.13
CA GLN A 23 -18.38 -12.11 11.74
C GLN A 23 -18.96 -11.84 10.35
N MET A 24 -19.20 -10.58 9.99
CA MET A 24 -19.66 -10.21 8.65
C MET A 24 -18.63 -10.58 7.58
N LEU A 25 -17.35 -10.27 7.82
CA LEU A 25 -16.25 -10.61 6.92
C LEU A 25 -16.07 -12.13 6.79
N LEU A 26 -16.13 -12.88 7.89
CA LEU A 26 -16.04 -14.35 7.85
C LEU A 26 -17.15 -14.97 6.99
N ARG A 27 -18.41 -14.57 7.20
CA ARG A 27 -19.55 -15.06 6.40
C ARG A 27 -19.36 -14.77 4.92
N TYR A 28 -18.90 -13.57 4.59
CA TYR A 28 -18.62 -13.17 3.21
C TYR A 28 -17.55 -14.04 2.56
N TYR A 29 -16.42 -14.26 3.24
CA TYR A 29 -15.28 -15.01 2.69
C TYR A 29 -15.48 -16.53 2.72
N THR A 30 -16.34 -17.08 3.59
CA THR A 30 -16.71 -18.51 3.59
C THR A 30 -17.70 -18.88 2.48
N ASP A 31 -18.52 -17.94 2.02
CA ASP A 31 -19.51 -18.17 0.95
C ASP A 31 -18.89 -18.20 -0.47
N VAL A 32 -17.58 -17.96 -0.59
CA VAL A 32 -16.83 -17.99 -1.86
C VAL A 32 -16.37 -19.42 -2.16
N LYS A 33 -16.93 -20.00 -3.22
CA LYS A 33 -16.87 -21.44 -3.54
C LYS A 33 -15.50 -21.95 -4.01
N ASP A 34 -14.62 -21.07 -4.52
CA ASP A 34 -13.26 -21.37 -4.96
C ASP A 34 -12.32 -20.37 -4.27
N GLN A 35 -11.61 -20.77 -3.20
CA GLN A 35 -10.74 -19.88 -2.41
C GLN A 35 -9.34 -19.76 -3.03
N PRO A 36 -8.91 -18.57 -3.51
CA PRO A 36 -7.51 -18.29 -3.78
C PRO A 36 -6.68 -18.30 -2.49
N SER A 37 -5.37 -18.59 -2.59
CA SER A 37 -4.44 -18.62 -1.43
C SER A 37 -4.44 -17.31 -0.62
N ASP A 38 -4.65 -16.16 -1.27
CA ASP A 38 -4.65 -14.85 -0.60
C ASP A 38 -5.93 -14.63 0.24
N THR A 39 -7.09 -15.10 -0.22
CA THR A 39 -8.35 -15.08 0.55
C THR A 39 -8.27 -15.96 1.79
N HIS A 40 -7.58 -17.09 1.70
CA HIS A 40 -7.35 -17.98 2.85
C HIS A 40 -6.50 -17.30 3.93
N LYS A 41 -5.47 -16.53 3.55
CA LYS A 41 -4.63 -15.77 4.50
C LYS A 41 -5.41 -14.67 5.21
N THR A 42 -6.18 -13.88 4.47
CA THR A 42 -7.05 -12.86 5.06
C THR A 42 -8.09 -13.50 5.98
N LEU A 43 -8.69 -14.63 5.60
CA LEU A 43 -9.61 -15.39 6.45
C LEU A 43 -8.95 -15.87 7.75
N GLN A 44 -7.69 -16.33 7.69
CA GLN A 44 -6.92 -16.70 8.88
C GLN A 44 -6.66 -15.50 9.80
N LYS A 45 -6.31 -14.33 9.24
CA LYS A 45 -6.08 -13.11 10.01
C LYS A 45 -7.38 -12.56 10.63
N VAL A 46 -8.48 -12.52 9.90
CA VAL A 46 -9.82 -12.16 10.44
C VAL A 46 -10.21 -13.10 11.59
N ASN A 47 -9.93 -14.40 11.47
CA ASN A 47 -10.16 -15.35 12.56
C ASN A 47 -9.25 -15.08 13.77
N LYS A 48 -7.96 -14.75 13.55
CA LYS A 48 -7.05 -14.36 14.63
C LYS A 48 -7.57 -13.11 15.36
N LEU A 49 -7.97 -12.07 14.62
CA LEU A 49 -8.57 -10.86 15.17
C LEU A 49 -9.82 -11.18 16.01
N LYS A 50 -10.72 -12.03 15.49
CA LYS A 50 -11.90 -12.50 16.23
C LYS A 50 -11.52 -13.26 17.51
N THR A 51 -10.52 -14.13 17.47
CA THR A 51 -10.05 -14.85 18.67
C THR A 51 -9.50 -13.90 19.72
N LEU A 52 -8.71 -12.90 19.32
CA LEU A 52 -8.15 -11.88 20.23
C LEU A 52 -9.23 -11.02 20.88
N LEU A 53 -10.22 -10.58 20.10
CA LEU A 53 -11.37 -9.83 20.64
C LEU A 53 -12.17 -10.64 21.66
N ASN A 54 -12.39 -11.94 21.41
CA ASN A 54 -13.06 -12.83 22.38
C ASN A 54 -12.21 -13.04 23.65
N LEU A 55 -10.89 -13.16 23.51
CA LEU A 55 -9.98 -13.29 24.66
C LEU A 55 -9.98 -12.01 25.50
N MET A 56 -9.93 -10.83 24.89
CA MET A 56 -10.05 -9.56 25.60
C MET A 56 -11.42 -9.41 26.30
N GLN A 57 -12.50 -9.82 25.65
CA GLN A 57 -13.83 -9.83 26.26
C GLN A 57 -13.89 -10.73 27.51
N ALA A 58 -13.17 -11.86 27.52
CA ALA A 58 -13.09 -12.75 28.66
C ALA A 58 -12.25 -12.18 29.81
N GLU A 59 -11.18 -11.45 29.50
CA GLU A 59 -10.27 -10.84 30.49
C GLU A 59 -10.83 -9.58 31.16
N LEU A 60 -11.75 -8.86 30.49
CA LEU A 60 -12.38 -7.60 30.94
C LEU A 60 -13.59 -7.78 31.89
N LYS A 61 -13.83 -8.98 32.43
CA LYS A 61 -14.85 -9.14 33.49
C LYS A 61 -14.48 -8.26 34.70
N PRO A 62 -15.41 -7.42 35.20
CA PRO A 62 -15.08 -6.33 36.11
C PRO A 62 -14.51 -6.88 37.43
N THR A 63 -13.27 -6.51 37.73
CA THR A 63 -12.64 -6.69 39.05
C THR A 63 -12.35 -5.28 39.61
N PRO A 64 -12.72 -4.96 40.86
CA PRO A 64 -12.89 -3.58 41.32
C PRO A 64 -11.60 -2.90 41.79
N SER A 65 -10.50 -3.05 41.06
CA SER A 65 -9.25 -2.34 41.33
C SER A 65 -8.43 -2.31 40.04
N ASP A 66 -8.46 -1.18 39.32
CA ASP A 66 -7.42 -0.75 38.35
C ASP A 66 -7.89 0.49 37.58
N GLN A 67 -7.87 1.65 38.25
CA GLN A 67 -8.43 2.90 37.72
C GLN A 67 -7.45 3.72 36.84
N ILE A 68 -6.17 3.32 36.78
CA ILE A 68 -5.13 4.00 35.99
C ILE A 68 -4.85 3.26 34.66
N LEU A 69 -5.09 1.95 34.60
CA LEU A 69 -4.94 1.11 33.40
C LEU A 69 -6.12 1.25 32.43
N THR A 70 -7.30 1.64 32.93
CA THR A 70 -8.51 1.75 32.10
C THR A 70 -8.38 2.87 31.08
N ASP A 71 -8.01 4.09 31.50
CA ASP A 71 -8.00 5.30 30.66
C ASP A 71 -7.10 5.21 29.41
N LYS A 72 -5.99 4.46 29.48
CA LYS A 72 -5.08 4.30 28.32
C LYS A 72 -5.40 3.09 27.44
N VAL A 73 -5.98 2.03 28.00
CA VAL A 73 -6.59 0.96 27.20
C VAL A 73 -7.71 1.55 26.35
N ILE A 74 -8.45 2.54 26.87
CA ILE A 74 -9.49 3.27 26.13
C ILE A 74 -8.93 4.06 24.95
N ASP A 75 -7.81 4.77 25.10
CA ASP A 75 -7.17 5.48 23.97
C ASP A 75 -6.70 4.52 22.87
N CYS A 76 -6.14 3.36 23.25
CA CYS A 76 -5.77 2.30 22.31
C CYS A 76 -6.99 1.67 21.63
N MET A 77 -8.12 1.59 22.36
CA MET A 77 -9.38 1.05 21.86
C MET A 77 -10.11 2.03 20.95
N GLU A 78 -9.96 3.34 21.12
CA GLU A 78 -10.49 4.34 20.18
C GLU A 78 -9.75 4.33 18.84
N VAL A 79 -8.44 4.02 18.83
CA VAL A 79 -7.70 3.75 17.57
C VAL A 79 -8.20 2.46 16.92
N CYS A 80 -8.38 1.38 17.68
CA CYS A 80 -9.02 0.17 17.19
C CYS A 80 -10.45 0.44 16.70
N ARG A 81 -11.18 1.38 17.32
CA ARG A 81 -12.55 1.74 16.93
C ARG A 81 -12.57 2.38 15.56
N GLU A 82 -11.66 3.28 15.25
CA GLU A 82 -11.61 3.91 13.92
C GLU A 82 -11.25 2.88 12.85
N CYS A 83 -10.24 2.02 13.08
CA CYS A 83 -9.95 0.89 12.20
C CYS A 83 -11.17 -0.03 12.04
N LEU A 84 -11.85 -0.39 13.14
CA LEU A 84 -13.05 -1.22 13.11
C LEU A 84 -14.23 -0.53 12.40
N ARG A 85 -14.33 0.80 12.42
CA ARG A 85 -15.31 1.57 11.67
C ARG A 85 -14.97 1.67 10.20
N GLU A 86 -13.71 1.83 9.83
CA GLU A 86 -13.28 1.74 8.42
C GLU A 86 -13.55 0.33 7.86
N LEU A 87 -13.29 -0.70 8.66
CA LEU A 87 -13.64 -2.10 8.37
C LEU A 87 -15.16 -2.31 8.30
N GLU A 88 -15.94 -1.63 9.16
CA GLU A 88 -17.40 -1.66 9.14
C GLU A 88 -17.97 -0.93 7.92
N GLU A 89 -17.51 0.27 7.60
CA GLU A 89 -17.91 1.00 6.39
C GLU A 89 -17.52 0.24 5.13
N ALA A 90 -16.34 -0.39 5.14
CA ALA A 90 -15.97 -1.34 4.11
C ALA A 90 -17.02 -2.45 4.07
N ALA A 91 -17.34 -3.10 5.21
CA ALA A 91 -18.33 -4.19 5.39
C ALA A 91 -19.79 -3.81 5.02
N GLU A 92 -20.23 -2.58 5.26
CA GLU A 92 -21.56 -2.07 4.96
C GLU A 92 -21.73 -1.72 3.49
N LYS A 93 -20.67 -1.25 2.82
CA LYS A 93 -20.65 -1.15 1.34
C LYS A 93 -20.90 -2.52 0.69
N PHE A 94 -20.71 -3.64 1.40
CA PHE A 94 -21.12 -4.98 0.95
C PHE A 94 -22.58 -5.33 1.30
N SER A 95 -23.18 -4.75 2.35
CA SER A 95 -24.55 -5.04 2.78
C SER A 95 -25.60 -4.19 2.05
N GLU A 96 -25.32 -2.92 1.74
CA GLU A 96 -26.26 -1.99 1.06
C GLU A 96 -26.61 -2.41 -0.38
N THR A 97 -25.81 -3.27 -1.03
CA THR A 97 -26.17 -3.81 -2.34
C THR A 97 -27.15 -4.99 -2.29
N SER A 98 -27.62 -5.39 -1.10
CA SER A 98 -28.56 -6.49 -0.91
C SER A 98 -30.01 -6.07 -0.66
N THR A 99 -30.30 -4.78 -0.51
CA THR A 99 -31.63 -4.30 -0.13
C THR A 99 -32.14 -3.15 -1.02
N THR A 100 -32.41 -3.46 -2.29
CA THR A 100 -33.45 -2.71 -3.03
C THR A 100 -34.26 -3.63 -3.94
N SER A 101 -35.42 -4.03 -3.41
CA SER A 101 -36.70 -4.32 -4.07
C SER A 101 -36.74 -5.12 -5.39
N LYS A 102 -37.24 -6.36 -5.27
CA LYS A 102 -38.19 -7.07 -6.17
C LYS A 102 -38.25 -6.67 -7.66
N ARG A 103 -37.53 -7.42 -8.52
CA ARG A 103 -38.00 -8.10 -9.77
C ARG A 103 -36.83 -8.31 -10.76
N SER A 104 -36.82 -9.48 -11.40
CA SER A 104 -36.07 -9.87 -12.61
C SER A 104 -34.81 -10.73 -12.43
N PHE A 105 -34.83 -11.88 -13.11
CA PHE A 105 -33.76 -12.88 -13.28
C PHE A 105 -32.42 -12.32 -13.83
N ARG A 106 -32.35 -11.06 -14.29
CA ARG A 106 -31.09 -10.39 -14.66
C ARG A 106 -30.25 -9.92 -13.46
N ALA A 107 -30.82 -9.85 -12.25
CA ALA A 107 -30.09 -9.46 -11.05
C ALA A 107 -29.17 -10.59 -10.54
N ALA A 108 -29.53 -11.87 -10.70
CA ALA A 108 -28.71 -12.99 -10.27
C ALA A 108 -27.34 -13.02 -10.96
N ALA A 109 -27.28 -12.72 -12.26
CA ALA A 109 -26.03 -12.59 -13.01
C ALA A 109 -25.18 -11.39 -12.54
N ARG A 110 -25.82 -10.32 -12.07
CA ARG A 110 -25.15 -9.11 -11.56
C ARG A 110 -24.63 -9.29 -10.13
N VAL A 111 -25.36 -10.05 -9.30
CA VAL A 111 -24.95 -10.49 -7.95
C VAL A 111 -23.80 -11.49 -8.03
N LEU A 112 -23.82 -12.42 -8.98
CA LEU A 112 -22.71 -13.35 -9.23
C LEU A 112 -21.44 -12.62 -9.70
N ARG A 113 -21.59 -11.63 -10.60
CA ARG A 113 -20.49 -10.77 -11.06
C ARG A 113 -19.92 -9.88 -9.94
N ARG A 114 -20.73 -9.51 -8.93
CA ARG A 114 -20.30 -8.73 -7.75
C ARG A 114 -19.70 -9.59 -6.63
N ARG A 115 -20.23 -10.81 -6.42
CA ARG A 115 -19.60 -11.87 -5.58
C ARG A 115 -18.19 -12.23 -6.05
N LEU A 116 -17.92 -12.08 -7.35
CA LEU A 116 -16.61 -12.30 -7.96
C LEU A 116 -15.78 -11.02 -8.14
N ALA A 117 -16.26 -9.82 -7.79
CA ALA A 117 -15.53 -8.58 -8.08
C ALA A 117 -14.69 -8.07 -6.90
N TYR A 118 -15.14 -8.27 -5.66
CA TYR A 118 -14.45 -7.77 -4.47
C TYR A 118 -13.31 -8.69 -3.95
N PRO A 119 -13.45 -10.03 -3.91
CA PRO A 119 -12.35 -10.90 -3.46
C PRO A 119 -11.10 -10.85 -4.36
N PHE A 120 -11.14 -10.11 -5.47
CA PHE A 120 -10.03 -9.94 -6.41
C PHE A 120 -9.56 -8.48 -6.56
N LYS A 121 -10.14 -7.52 -5.82
CA LYS A 121 -9.50 -6.20 -5.65
C LYS A 121 -8.39 -6.32 -4.63
N ARG A 122 -7.24 -6.84 -5.08
CA ARG A 122 -6.02 -7.06 -4.28
C ARG A 122 -5.63 -5.84 -3.44
N GLY A 123 -5.92 -4.63 -3.91
CA GLY A 123 -5.69 -3.39 -3.16
C GLY A 123 -6.56 -3.22 -1.92
N THR A 124 -7.82 -3.62 -2.00
CA THR A 124 -8.71 -3.61 -0.84
C THR A 124 -8.36 -4.75 0.10
N LEU A 125 -7.90 -5.89 -0.42
CA LEU A 125 -7.37 -6.96 0.41
C LEU A 125 -6.08 -6.57 1.12
N ILE A 126 -5.16 -5.84 0.48
CA ILE A 126 -3.91 -5.37 1.13
C ILE A 126 -4.20 -4.30 2.16
N LYS A 127 -5.06 -3.32 1.87
CA LYS A 127 -5.48 -2.33 2.87
C LYS A 127 -6.16 -3.00 4.06
N LEU A 128 -7.08 -3.93 3.79
CA LEU A 128 -7.71 -4.77 4.80
C LEU A 128 -6.68 -5.64 5.56
N ASP A 129 -5.63 -6.11 4.89
CA ASP A 129 -4.54 -6.90 5.50
C ASP A 129 -3.69 -6.04 6.45
N GLU A 130 -3.36 -4.81 6.03
CA GLU A 130 -2.64 -3.80 6.82
C GLU A 130 -3.48 -3.35 8.02
N GLU A 131 -4.75 -2.99 7.81
CA GLU A 131 -5.70 -2.60 8.87
C GLU A 131 -5.95 -3.73 9.88
N ILE A 132 -6.04 -4.98 9.41
CA ILE A 132 -6.18 -6.15 10.30
C ILE A 132 -4.87 -6.44 11.04
N ASP A 133 -3.71 -6.31 10.41
CA ASP A 133 -2.42 -6.51 11.06
C ASP A 133 -2.20 -5.46 12.16
N ASP A 134 -2.50 -4.18 11.87
CA ASP A 134 -2.43 -3.09 12.84
C ASP A 134 -3.39 -3.33 14.03
N ALA A 135 -4.62 -3.77 13.76
CA ALA A 135 -5.59 -4.13 14.80
C ALA A 135 -5.17 -5.36 15.62
N ILE A 136 -4.62 -6.40 14.98
CA ILE A 136 -4.11 -7.60 15.64
C ILE A 136 -2.92 -7.26 16.53
N GLU A 137 -2.00 -6.40 16.08
CA GLU A 137 -0.85 -5.96 16.86
C GLU A 137 -1.31 -5.17 18.09
N CYS A 138 -2.20 -4.18 17.91
CA CYS A 138 -2.77 -3.42 19.01
C CYS A 138 -3.48 -4.31 20.06
N LEU A 139 -4.29 -5.27 19.61
CA LEU A 139 -5.04 -6.15 20.52
C LEU A 139 -4.15 -7.19 21.19
N ASN A 140 -3.12 -7.71 20.52
CA ASN A 140 -2.12 -8.59 21.15
C ASN A 140 -1.36 -7.85 22.26
N LEU A 141 -0.99 -6.59 22.03
CA LEU A 141 -0.33 -5.75 23.04
C LEU A 141 -1.26 -5.51 24.24
N ALA A 142 -2.53 -5.15 23.99
CA ALA A 142 -3.52 -4.95 25.05
C ALA A 142 -3.79 -6.23 25.87
N LEU A 143 -3.92 -7.37 25.20
CA LEU A 143 -4.15 -8.66 25.84
C LEU A 143 -2.93 -9.14 26.65
N SER A 144 -1.71 -8.96 26.14
CA SER A 144 -0.47 -9.29 26.86
C SER A 144 -0.32 -8.44 28.13
N THR A 145 -0.69 -7.15 28.04
CA THR A 145 -0.69 -6.21 29.17
C THR A 145 -1.67 -6.66 30.27
N LEU A 146 -2.90 -7.04 29.91
CA LEU A 146 -3.93 -7.52 30.85
C LEU A 146 -3.56 -8.87 31.51
N GLN A 147 -2.79 -9.70 30.81
CA GLN A 147 -2.36 -11.01 31.32
C GLN A 147 -1.11 -10.92 32.20
N GLN A 148 -0.22 -9.97 31.94
CA GLN A 148 0.95 -9.71 32.77
C GLN A 148 0.60 -9.00 34.08
N SER A 149 -0.34 -8.05 34.07
CA SER A 149 -0.79 -7.35 35.30
C SER A 149 -1.40 -8.29 36.34
N LYS A 150 -2.04 -9.39 35.91
CA LYS A 150 -2.60 -10.41 36.82
C LYS A 150 -1.56 -11.35 37.42
N LYS A 151 -0.29 -11.31 36.98
CA LYS A 151 0.72 -12.34 37.28
C LYS A 151 2.02 -11.84 37.92
N GLY A 152 2.26 -10.52 37.99
CA GLY A 152 3.46 -9.92 38.59
C GLY A 152 3.14 -9.06 39.82
N GLY A 153 4.02 -9.06 40.82
CA GLY A 153 3.92 -8.14 41.96
C GLY A 153 4.78 -6.91 41.75
N ILE A 154 4.15 -5.73 41.72
CA ILE A 154 4.53 -4.33 42.06
C ILE A 154 5.92 -3.80 41.64
N GLU A 155 7.02 -4.55 41.68
CA GLU A 155 8.37 -4.06 41.33
C GLU A 155 8.71 -4.25 39.84
N ASN A 156 8.26 -5.35 39.21
CA ASN A 156 8.41 -5.55 37.75
C ASN A 156 7.39 -4.72 36.95
N ASP A 157 6.29 -4.30 37.58
CA ASP A 157 5.19 -3.60 36.93
C ASP A 157 5.64 -2.26 36.34
N VAL A 158 6.56 -1.53 36.98
CA VAL A 158 6.95 -0.19 36.53
C VAL A 158 7.83 -0.21 35.27
N GLU A 159 8.67 -1.24 35.11
CA GLU A 159 9.56 -1.36 33.95
C GLU A 159 8.81 -1.92 32.74
N ASP A 160 7.98 -2.93 32.95
CA ASP A 160 7.09 -3.51 31.93
C ASP A 160 6.03 -2.49 31.46
N ILE A 161 5.45 -1.70 32.39
CA ILE A 161 4.52 -0.61 32.04
C ILE A 161 5.23 0.47 31.21
N LYS A 162 6.50 0.82 31.50
CA LYS A 162 7.24 1.80 30.70
C LYS A 162 7.49 1.31 29.28
N GLU A 163 7.86 0.03 29.10
CA GLU A 163 8.11 -0.54 27.79
C GLU A 163 6.82 -0.65 26.95
N VAL A 164 5.71 -1.05 27.59
CA VAL A 164 4.39 -1.11 26.96
C VAL A 164 3.85 0.28 26.62
N LEU A 165 4.01 1.27 27.51
CA LEU A 165 3.64 2.67 27.25
C LEU A 165 4.41 3.24 26.08
N ALA A 166 5.71 2.95 25.95
CA ALA A 166 6.51 3.40 24.82
C ALA A 166 6.03 2.83 23.48
N LYS A 167 5.54 1.58 23.47
CA LYS A 167 5.00 0.91 22.27
C LYS A 167 3.60 1.41 21.89
N ILE A 168 2.72 1.64 22.86
CA ILE A 168 1.39 2.24 22.62
C ILE A 168 1.54 3.69 22.15
N GLU A 169 2.42 4.47 22.78
CA GLU A 169 2.78 5.81 22.30
C GLU A 169 3.32 5.75 20.87
N ALA A 170 4.17 4.78 20.51
CA ALA A 170 4.65 4.62 19.15
C ALA A 170 3.51 4.38 18.13
N CYS A 171 2.51 3.57 18.48
CA CYS A 171 1.35 3.29 17.63
C CYS A 171 0.45 4.54 17.44
N VAL A 172 0.03 5.18 18.53
CA VAL A 172 -0.82 6.39 18.50
C VAL A 172 -0.10 7.55 17.80
N VAL A 173 1.19 7.71 18.08
CA VAL A 173 2.02 8.73 17.42
C VAL A 173 2.18 8.44 15.94
N SER A 174 2.28 7.17 15.52
CA SER A 174 2.35 6.77 14.10
C SER A 174 1.11 7.19 13.31
N ALA A 175 -0.11 6.90 13.81
CA ALA A 175 -1.35 7.30 13.15
C ALA A 175 -1.49 8.82 13.05
N ALA A 176 -1.32 9.54 14.16
CA ALA A 176 -1.42 11.01 14.17
C ALA A 176 -0.31 11.71 13.37
N ILE A 177 0.84 11.06 13.15
CA ILE A 177 1.89 11.57 12.25
C ILE A 177 1.49 11.36 10.78
N ARG A 178 0.91 10.20 10.45
CA ARG A 178 0.45 9.89 9.08
C ARG A 178 -0.60 10.89 8.61
N ASP A 179 -1.59 11.18 9.45
CA ASP A 179 -2.63 12.15 9.15
C ASP A 179 -2.08 13.57 8.97
N TRP A 180 -1.19 13.98 9.87
CA TRP A 180 -0.53 15.29 9.81
C TRP A 180 0.33 15.45 8.55
N LEU A 181 1.07 14.41 8.15
CA LEU A 181 1.92 14.47 6.97
C LEU A 181 1.08 14.60 5.68
N ALA A 182 -0.15 14.09 5.70
CA ALA A 182 -1.12 14.14 4.61
C ALA A 182 -0.51 13.66 3.28
N ALA A 183 0.12 12.48 3.31
CA ALA A 183 0.74 11.88 2.14
C ALA A 183 -0.33 11.34 1.16
N PRO A 184 -0.12 11.47 -0.17
CA PRO A 184 -1.07 10.95 -1.14
C PRO A 184 -1.13 9.42 -1.12
N ASN A 185 -2.33 8.87 -1.33
CA ASN A 185 -2.53 7.43 -1.40
C ASN A 185 -2.05 6.87 -2.75
N VAL A 186 -0.84 6.30 -2.77
CA VAL A 186 -0.23 5.69 -3.97
C VAL A 186 -0.71 4.26 -4.23
N ALA A 187 -1.32 3.60 -3.25
CA ALA A 187 -1.80 2.23 -3.39
C ALA A 187 -2.90 2.13 -4.46
N VAL A 188 -3.76 3.14 -4.58
CA VAL A 188 -4.79 3.18 -5.65
C VAL A 188 -4.14 3.06 -7.02
N ASN A 189 -3.12 3.87 -7.29
CA ASN A 189 -2.41 3.90 -8.57
C ASN A 189 -1.67 2.57 -8.85
N PHE A 190 -1.00 2.02 -7.84
CA PHE A 190 -0.33 0.73 -7.94
C PHE A 190 -1.30 -0.39 -8.28
N ASN A 191 -2.46 -0.42 -7.62
CA ASN A 191 -3.48 -1.45 -7.85
C ASN A 191 -4.13 -1.32 -9.22
N ASP A 192 -4.44 -0.10 -9.64
CA ASP A 192 -4.96 0.15 -10.99
C ASP A 192 -3.95 -0.30 -12.05
N ALA A 193 -2.66 -0.02 -11.86
CA ALA A 193 -1.59 -0.49 -12.72
C ALA A 193 -1.49 -2.03 -12.74
N CYS A 194 -1.61 -2.67 -11.57
CA CYS A 194 -1.63 -4.13 -11.47
C CYS A 194 -2.84 -4.76 -12.17
N SER A 195 -4.02 -4.14 -12.07
CA SER A 195 -5.26 -4.66 -12.68
C SER A 195 -5.26 -4.58 -14.21
N LYS A 196 -4.51 -3.62 -14.77
CA LYS A 196 -4.32 -3.46 -16.22
C LYS A 196 -3.29 -4.43 -16.78
N LYS A 197 -2.50 -5.09 -15.92
CA LYS A 197 -1.51 -6.07 -16.35
C LYS A 197 -2.18 -7.28 -16.96
N HIS A 198 -1.75 -7.64 -18.15
CA HIS A 198 -2.15 -8.89 -18.78
C HIS A 198 -1.28 -10.04 -18.28
N PRO A 199 -1.84 -11.25 -18.06
CA PRO A 199 -1.04 -12.43 -17.77
C PRO A 199 0.10 -12.62 -18.79
N ASN A 200 1.28 -13.02 -18.33
CA ASN A 200 2.46 -13.30 -19.14
C ASN A 200 3.14 -12.11 -19.84
N THR A 201 2.62 -10.88 -19.76
CA THR A 201 3.30 -9.69 -20.31
C THR A 201 4.22 -9.00 -19.29
N GLY A 202 5.20 -8.26 -19.79
CA GLY A 202 6.18 -7.51 -18.98
C GLY A 202 7.22 -8.38 -18.27
N THR A 203 7.27 -9.68 -18.56
CA THR A 203 8.25 -10.61 -17.98
C THR A 203 9.65 -10.40 -18.56
N TRP A 204 9.73 -9.97 -19.82
CA TRP A 204 10.99 -9.59 -20.47
C TRP A 204 11.73 -8.52 -19.67
N PHE A 205 11.00 -7.55 -19.11
CA PHE A 205 11.58 -6.43 -18.39
C PHE A 205 12.32 -6.89 -17.13
N VAL A 206 11.65 -7.66 -16.26
CA VAL A 206 12.24 -8.14 -14.99
C VAL A 206 13.28 -9.26 -15.19
N LYS A 207 13.29 -9.91 -16.36
CA LYS A 207 14.32 -10.89 -16.74
C LYS A 207 15.52 -10.26 -17.45
N GLY A 208 15.37 -9.04 -17.95
CA GLY A 208 16.39 -8.30 -18.68
C GLY A 208 17.57 -7.88 -17.80
N GLU A 209 18.73 -7.71 -18.42
CA GLU A 209 19.98 -7.37 -17.73
C GLU A 209 19.92 -6.01 -17.03
N ALA A 210 19.29 -5.00 -17.64
CA ALA A 210 19.16 -3.67 -17.04
C ALA A 210 18.40 -3.71 -15.70
N PHE A 211 17.30 -4.49 -15.62
CA PHE A 211 16.55 -4.64 -14.37
C PHE A 211 17.32 -5.44 -13.32
N LYS A 212 18.00 -6.52 -13.72
CA LYS A 212 18.87 -7.29 -12.80
C LYS A 212 20.01 -6.45 -12.26
N SER A 213 20.69 -5.69 -13.13
CA SER A 213 21.73 -4.74 -12.76
C SER A 213 21.19 -3.70 -11.78
N TRP A 214 19.98 -3.18 -12.01
CA TRP A 214 19.32 -2.30 -11.06
C TRP A 214 19.04 -2.97 -9.70
N LEU A 215 18.59 -4.22 -9.72
CA LEU A 215 18.27 -4.96 -8.50
C LEU A 215 19.52 -5.32 -7.67
N GLU A 216 20.64 -5.64 -8.32
CA GLU A 216 21.80 -6.25 -7.65
C GLU A 216 22.94 -5.26 -7.38
N LYS A 217 23.16 -4.26 -8.24
CA LYS A 217 24.27 -3.31 -8.07
C LYS A 217 23.94 -2.26 -7.02
N PRO A 218 24.83 -1.98 -6.06
CA PRO A 218 24.64 -0.88 -5.11
C PRO A 218 24.52 0.47 -5.81
N GLY A 219 23.64 1.34 -5.33
CA GLY A 219 23.53 2.72 -5.85
C GLY A 219 23.01 2.79 -7.30
N SER A 220 22.23 1.80 -7.73
CA SER A 220 21.85 1.66 -9.14
C SER A 220 20.76 2.66 -9.56
N PHE A 221 20.76 2.96 -10.86
CA PHE A 221 19.77 3.81 -11.50
C PHE A 221 19.25 3.14 -12.76
N LEU A 222 17.94 3.19 -12.98
CA LEU A 222 17.29 2.66 -14.17
C LEU A 222 16.21 3.61 -14.68
N TRP A 223 16.33 4.02 -15.93
CA TRP A 223 15.35 4.86 -16.62
C TRP A 223 14.60 4.09 -17.70
N LEU A 224 13.30 3.90 -17.50
CA LEU A 224 12.39 3.30 -18.47
C LEU A 224 11.71 4.42 -19.29
N ARG A 225 12.12 4.57 -20.55
CA ARG A 225 11.64 5.64 -21.43
C ARG A 225 10.77 5.14 -22.58
N GLY A 226 9.72 5.88 -22.90
CA GLY A 226 8.84 5.54 -24.01
C GLY A 226 7.64 6.47 -24.15
N PHE A 227 6.91 6.36 -25.26
CA PHE A 227 5.73 7.18 -25.54
C PHE A 227 4.57 6.90 -24.58
N ALA A 228 3.56 7.78 -24.58
CA ALA A 228 2.33 7.53 -23.84
C ALA A 228 1.67 6.23 -24.31
N GLY A 229 1.03 5.50 -23.39
CA GLY A 229 0.31 4.26 -23.72
C GLY A 229 1.16 3.00 -23.85
N CYS A 230 2.49 3.07 -24.00
CA CYS A 230 3.33 1.90 -24.26
C CYS A 230 3.52 0.92 -23.07
N GLY A 231 2.78 1.08 -21.97
CA GLY A 231 2.79 0.12 -20.86
C GLY A 231 3.81 0.38 -19.74
N LYS A 232 4.49 1.54 -19.72
CA LYS A 232 5.47 1.90 -18.65
C LYS A 232 4.90 1.71 -17.23
N THR A 233 3.69 2.22 -16.98
CA THR A 233 3.00 2.09 -15.68
C THR A 233 2.70 0.63 -15.31
N VAL A 234 2.45 -0.25 -16.29
CA VAL A 234 2.26 -1.69 -16.05
C VAL A 234 3.61 -2.37 -15.73
N LEU A 235 4.69 -1.90 -16.35
CA LEU A 235 6.03 -2.39 -16.04
C LEU A 235 6.56 -1.89 -14.69
N SER A 236 6.25 -0.65 -14.29
CA SER A 236 6.62 -0.14 -12.96
C SER A 236 5.91 -0.90 -11.85
N SER A 237 4.62 -1.22 -12.00
CA SER A 237 3.93 -2.09 -11.03
C SER A 237 4.51 -3.52 -11.02
N THR A 238 4.95 -4.02 -12.18
CA THR A 238 5.66 -5.30 -12.28
C THR A 238 7.02 -5.28 -11.57
N ALA A 239 7.79 -4.20 -11.70
CA ALA A 239 9.03 -3.99 -10.97
C ALA A 239 8.78 -3.99 -9.46
N VAL A 240 7.84 -3.17 -8.97
CA VAL A 240 7.48 -3.11 -7.55
C VAL A 240 7.11 -4.50 -7.02
N GLN A 241 6.23 -5.23 -7.71
CA GLN A 241 5.86 -6.59 -7.29
C GLN A 241 7.03 -7.57 -7.31
N TYR A 242 7.95 -7.46 -8.27
CA TYR A 242 9.12 -8.34 -8.35
C TYR A 242 10.09 -8.04 -7.21
N THR A 243 10.44 -6.77 -7.01
CA THR A 243 11.30 -6.31 -5.92
C THR A 243 10.71 -6.68 -4.56
N GLN A 244 9.41 -6.45 -4.33
CA GLN A 244 8.76 -6.84 -3.09
C GLN A 244 8.90 -8.35 -2.80
N ARG A 245 8.83 -9.22 -3.82
CA ARG A 245 9.07 -10.65 -3.65
C ARG A 245 10.54 -10.97 -3.36
N HIS A 246 11.46 -10.26 -4.01
CA HIS A 246 12.90 -10.39 -3.81
C HIS A 246 13.29 -10.04 -2.36
N LEU A 247 12.68 -8.99 -1.80
CA LEU A 247 12.98 -8.49 -0.45
C LEU A 247 12.31 -9.28 0.69
N ARG A 248 11.42 -10.24 0.42
CA ARG A 248 10.73 -11.03 1.46
C ARG A 248 11.66 -11.71 2.48
N LYS A 249 12.91 -11.98 2.08
CA LYS A 249 13.93 -12.62 2.93
C LYS A 249 14.94 -11.64 3.51
N SER A 250 14.81 -10.35 3.20
CA SER A 250 15.76 -9.29 3.57
C SER A 250 15.01 -8.11 4.19
N PRO A 251 14.58 -8.23 5.47
CA PRO A 251 13.75 -7.21 6.13
C PRO A 251 14.47 -5.87 6.31
N ASP A 252 15.80 -5.86 6.22
CA ASP A 252 16.62 -4.65 6.38
C ASP A 252 16.65 -3.75 5.12
N PHE A 253 15.91 -4.12 4.06
CA PHE A 253 15.78 -3.34 2.84
C PHE A 253 14.40 -2.71 2.72
N GLY A 254 14.36 -1.42 2.38
CA GLY A 254 13.12 -0.69 2.16
C GLY A 254 12.67 -0.71 0.71
N LEU A 255 11.36 -0.65 0.47
CA LEU A 255 10.77 -0.45 -0.85
C LEU A 255 9.68 0.62 -0.80
N CYS A 256 9.78 1.66 -1.61
CA CYS A 256 8.73 2.65 -1.76
C CYS A 256 8.53 3.04 -3.23
N PHE A 257 7.35 3.55 -3.54
CA PHE A 257 7.00 3.92 -4.90
C PHE A 257 6.06 5.13 -4.95
N PHE A 258 6.12 5.84 -6.07
CA PHE A 258 5.27 7.00 -6.33
C PHE A 258 4.81 7.01 -7.77
N TYR A 259 3.54 7.35 -7.99
CA TYR A 259 2.94 7.43 -9.31
C TYR A 259 2.50 8.86 -9.57
N PHE A 260 3.22 9.56 -10.45
CA PHE A 260 2.82 10.90 -10.86
C PHE A 260 1.53 10.86 -11.66
N LYS A 261 0.71 11.91 -11.49
CA LYS A 261 -0.59 12.05 -12.17
C LYS A 261 -0.87 13.48 -12.62
N PHE A 262 -1.03 13.70 -13.92
CA PHE A 262 -1.29 15.04 -14.46
C PHE A 262 -2.67 15.61 -14.05
N ASP A 263 -3.60 14.73 -13.64
CA ASP A 263 -4.96 15.06 -13.22
C ASP A 263 -5.16 15.07 -11.69
N ASP A 264 -4.10 14.83 -10.91
CA ASP A 264 -4.12 14.83 -9.45
C ASP A 264 -3.02 15.73 -8.89
N ASN A 265 -3.41 16.91 -8.39
CA ASN A 265 -2.48 17.91 -7.85
C ASN A 265 -1.65 17.38 -6.67
N THR A 266 -2.13 16.36 -5.96
CA THR A 266 -1.39 15.73 -4.85
C THR A 266 -0.31 14.76 -5.35
N LYS A 267 -0.16 14.59 -6.67
CA LYS A 267 0.76 13.63 -7.29
C LYS A 267 1.64 14.29 -8.36
N GLN A 268 1.97 15.56 -8.17
CA GLN A 268 2.66 16.37 -9.19
C GLN A 268 3.93 17.06 -8.72
N ASP A 269 4.15 17.18 -7.40
CA ASP A 269 5.26 17.95 -6.85
C ASP A 269 6.16 17.14 -5.91
N ALA A 270 7.32 17.75 -5.58
CA ALA A 270 8.33 17.14 -4.72
C ALA A 270 7.87 16.96 -3.27
N SER A 271 7.00 17.85 -2.75
CA SER A 271 6.52 17.75 -1.37
C SER A 271 5.69 16.48 -1.19
N HIS A 272 4.73 16.25 -2.08
CA HIS A 272 3.88 15.06 -2.02
C HIS A 272 4.64 13.77 -2.31
N LEU A 273 5.59 13.80 -3.25
CA LEU A 273 6.53 12.71 -3.48
C LEU A 273 7.23 12.33 -2.17
N LEU A 274 7.95 13.27 -1.56
CA LEU A 274 8.77 13.01 -0.38
C LEU A 274 7.94 12.52 0.81
N ARG A 275 6.77 13.11 1.05
CA ARG A 275 5.85 12.68 2.11
C ARG A 275 5.40 11.24 1.90
N SER A 276 5.08 10.86 0.66
CA SER A 276 4.69 9.50 0.33
C SER A 276 5.83 8.50 0.56
N LEU A 277 7.06 8.85 0.16
CA LEU A 277 8.22 7.98 0.40
C LEU A 277 8.51 7.83 1.90
N ILE A 278 8.47 8.93 2.66
CA ILE A 278 8.64 8.93 4.11
C ILE A 278 7.63 7.99 4.78
N ILE A 279 6.34 8.13 4.44
CA ILE A 279 5.30 7.33 5.10
C ILE A 279 5.46 5.84 4.79
N GLN A 280 5.75 5.50 3.54
CA GLN A 280 5.94 4.10 3.11
C GLN A 280 7.17 3.47 3.76
N LEU A 281 8.28 4.19 3.87
CA LEU A 281 9.49 3.64 4.50
C LEU A 281 9.37 3.60 6.02
N SER A 282 8.71 4.58 6.63
CA SER A 282 8.49 4.58 8.07
C SER A 282 7.64 3.41 8.56
N SER A 283 6.72 2.91 7.74
CA SER A 283 5.95 1.71 8.08
C SER A 283 6.76 0.42 7.94
N GLN A 284 7.97 0.49 7.37
CA GLN A 284 8.86 -0.65 7.15
C GLN A 284 10.04 -0.68 8.13
N CYS A 285 10.18 0.33 9.00
CA CYS A 285 11.22 0.38 10.02
C CYS A 285 10.63 0.68 11.40
N SER A 286 11.26 0.17 12.46
CA SER A 286 10.81 0.39 13.84
C SER A 286 11.20 1.75 14.42
N ASN A 287 11.95 2.57 13.68
CA ASN A 287 12.47 3.85 14.16
C ASN A 287 11.62 5.04 13.66
N PHE A 288 10.90 5.68 14.59
CA PHE A 288 10.05 6.84 14.33
C PHE A 288 10.67 8.18 14.74
N ASP A 289 11.91 8.21 15.22
CA ASP A 289 12.51 9.42 15.79
C ASP A 289 12.62 10.54 14.76
N ALA A 290 13.00 10.23 13.52
CA ALA A 290 13.10 11.20 12.44
C ALA A 290 11.74 11.83 12.11
N LEU A 291 10.66 11.05 12.19
CA LEU A 291 9.30 11.52 11.96
C LEU A 291 8.76 12.34 13.13
N ARG A 292 9.02 11.91 14.38
CA ARG A 292 8.67 12.65 15.60
C ARG A 292 9.32 14.03 15.60
N GLN A 293 10.62 14.10 15.35
CA GLN A 293 11.36 15.36 15.26
C GLN A 293 10.83 16.27 14.14
N LEU A 294 10.49 15.69 12.99
CA LEU A 294 9.91 16.44 11.87
C LEU A 294 8.57 17.08 12.27
N LYS A 295 7.67 16.32 12.91
CA LYS A 295 6.37 16.80 13.40
C LYS A 295 6.52 17.84 14.50
N GLU A 296 7.42 17.63 15.45
CA GLU A 296 7.71 18.59 16.52
C GLU A 296 8.20 19.94 15.98
N SER A 297 9.01 19.90 14.93
CA SER A 297 9.55 21.10 14.28
C SER A 297 8.51 21.85 13.44
N HIS A 298 7.43 21.18 13.02
CA HIS A 298 6.44 21.70 12.06
C HIS A 298 5.00 21.44 12.52
N ARG A 299 4.70 21.61 13.81
CA ARG A 299 3.38 21.27 14.41
C ARG A 299 2.18 21.93 13.71
N ASN A 300 2.36 23.15 13.21
CA ASN A 300 1.26 24.00 12.73
C ASN A 300 1.08 24.00 11.21
N GLY A 301 1.77 23.11 10.48
CA GLY A 301 1.64 23.08 9.04
C GLY A 301 2.47 22.01 8.34
N PRO A 302 2.32 21.91 7.02
CA PRO A 302 3.10 20.97 6.24
C PRO A 302 4.60 21.29 6.31
N PRO A 303 5.47 20.27 6.47
CA PRO A 303 6.90 20.48 6.46
C PRO A 303 7.38 20.91 5.05
N PRO A 304 8.36 21.82 4.95
CA PRO A 304 8.91 22.26 3.68
C PRO A 304 9.82 21.17 3.07
N VAL A 305 10.05 21.25 1.76
CA VAL A 305 10.83 20.26 0.98
C VAL A 305 12.22 19.97 1.57
N PRO A 306 13.02 20.96 2.02
CA PRO A 306 14.32 20.67 2.64
C PRO A 306 14.20 19.79 3.89
N SER A 307 13.26 20.10 4.79
CA SER A 307 13.02 19.30 6.00
C SER A 307 12.55 17.88 5.67
N LEU A 308 11.75 17.73 4.61
CA LEU A 308 11.32 16.42 4.11
C LEU A 308 12.49 15.61 3.56
N ILE A 309 13.40 16.23 2.80
CA ILE A 309 14.62 15.58 2.30
C ILE A 309 15.50 15.09 3.45
N ASP A 310 15.70 15.93 4.47
CA ASP A 310 16.51 15.57 5.63
C ASP A 310 15.89 14.43 6.45
N CYS A 311 14.57 14.47 6.64
CA CYS A 311 13.83 13.39 7.29
C CYS A 311 13.94 12.08 6.49
N LEU A 312 13.68 12.12 5.18
CA LEU A 312 13.79 10.96 4.31
C LEU A 312 15.20 10.37 4.32
N ARG A 313 16.25 11.20 4.28
CA ARG A 313 17.64 10.75 4.35
C ARG A 313 17.93 9.97 5.64
N ARG A 314 17.41 10.42 6.77
CA ARG A 314 17.58 9.72 8.06
C ARG A 314 16.86 8.38 8.07
N ILE A 315 15.64 8.33 7.54
CA ILE A 315 14.86 7.08 7.43
C ILE A 315 15.56 6.09 6.50
N VAL A 316 16.04 6.55 5.34
CA VAL A 316 16.84 5.72 4.41
C VAL A 316 18.07 5.13 5.11
N GLY A 317 18.74 5.92 5.96
CA GLY A 317 19.91 5.46 6.73
C GLY A 317 19.61 4.37 7.76
N ALA A 318 18.33 4.06 8.06
CA ALA A 318 17.94 2.94 8.91
C ALA A 318 17.87 1.60 8.15
N PHE A 319 18.02 1.61 6.83
CA PHE A 319 18.00 0.42 5.97
C PHE A 319 19.41 0.12 5.43
N HIS A 320 19.68 -1.16 5.12
CA HIS A 320 20.87 -1.57 4.37
C HIS A 320 20.82 -1.06 2.91
N GLY A 321 19.62 -0.89 2.37
CA GLY A 321 19.38 -0.29 1.07
C GLY A 321 17.89 -0.03 0.84
N VAL A 322 17.57 0.92 -0.04
CA VAL A 322 16.19 1.30 -0.33
C VAL A 322 15.95 1.33 -1.84
N TYR A 323 14.90 0.64 -2.27
CA TYR A 323 14.41 0.66 -3.63
C TYR A 323 13.31 1.71 -3.78
N VAL A 324 13.49 2.63 -4.72
CA VAL A 324 12.55 3.71 -5.01
C VAL A 324 12.08 3.58 -6.45
N VAL A 325 10.76 3.48 -6.66
CA VAL A 325 10.16 3.44 -8.01
C VAL A 325 9.30 4.68 -8.24
N MET A 326 9.66 5.51 -9.22
CA MET A 326 8.95 6.74 -9.60
C MET A 326 8.35 6.57 -11.00
N ASP A 327 7.03 6.42 -11.08
CA ASP A 327 6.32 6.21 -12.34
C ASP A 327 5.80 7.53 -12.93
N ALA A 328 5.96 7.69 -14.24
CA ALA A 328 5.42 8.77 -15.06
C ALA A 328 5.93 10.17 -14.66
N LEU A 329 7.24 10.33 -14.46
CA LEU A 329 7.86 11.63 -14.07
C LEU A 329 7.47 12.80 -14.99
N ASP A 330 7.17 12.53 -16.27
CA ASP A 330 6.66 13.54 -17.22
C ASP A 330 5.28 14.11 -16.85
N GLU A 331 4.52 13.47 -15.97
CA GLU A 331 3.23 13.97 -15.48
C GLU A 331 3.39 15.04 -14.38
N SER A 332 4.60 15.26 -13.85
CA SER A 332 4.90 16.45 -13.03
C SER A 332 4.94 17.70 -13.92
N PRO A 333 4.20 18.79 -13.63
CA PRO A 333 4.15 19.97 -14.48
C PRO A 333 5.52 20.61 -14.74
N VAL A 334 5.79 20.96 -16.00
CA VAL A 334 7.00 21.68 -16.41
C VAL A 334 7.11 23.00 -15.64
N GLY A 335 8.32 23.34 -15.22
CA GLY A 335 8.61 24.54 -14.42
C GLY A 335 9.07 24.17 -13.01
N ILE A 336 8.67 24.96 -12.01
CA ILE A 336 9.19 24.85 -10.64
C ILE A 336 8.88 23.49 -9.98
N ASN A 337 7.73 22.88 -10.29
CA ASN A 337 7.35 21.60 -9.71
C ASN A 337 8.28 20.48 -10.17
N ARG A 338 8.42 20.31 -11.49
CA ARG A 338 9.34 19.31 -12.06
C ARG A 338 10.79 19.57 -11.68
N GLN A 339 11.22 20.84 -11.67
CA GLN A 339 12.58 21.17 -11.25
C GLN A 339 12.86 20.72 -9.81
N ARG A 340 11.95 20.99 -8.87
CA ARG A 340 12.09 20.55 -7.47
C ARG A 340 12.06 19.02 -7.33
N VAL A 341 11.28 18.32 -8.16
CA VAL A 341 11.28 16.85 -8.18
C VAL A 341 12.64 16.32 -8.63
N LEU A 342 13.19 16.87 -9.72
CA LEU A 342 14.49 16.51 -10.25
C LEU A 342 15.63 16.82 -9.25
N GLU A 343 15.59 17.97 -8.58
CA GLU A 343 16.54 18.32 -7.51
C GLU A 343 16.46 17.36 -6.30
N ALA A 344 15.25 16.95 -5.91
CA ALA A 344 15.06 15.95 -4.86
C ALA A 344 15.61 14.58 -5.31
N MET A 345 15.41 14.19 -6.56
CA MET A 345 15.96 12.96 -7.13
C MET A 345 17.50 12.95 -7.13
N ASP A 346 18.14 14.04 -7.52
CA ASP A 346 19.62 14.12 -7.52
C ASP A 346 20.18 13.93 -6.11
N LYS A 347 19.54 14.54 -5.12
CA LYS A 347 19.90 14.35 -3.71
C LYS A 347 19.74 12.89 -3.30
N MET A 348 18.63 12.24 -3.66
CA MET A 348 18.41 10.82 -3.37
C MET A 348 19.46 9.93 -4.04
N ARG A 349 19.81 10.19 -5.30
CA ARG A 349 20.82 9.43 -6.05
C ARG A 349 22.22 9.53 -5.44
N ALA A 350 22.52 10.60 -4.72
CA ALA A 350 23.78 10.78 -4.03
C ALA A 350 23.86 10.02 -2.69
N TRP A 351 22.76 9.46 -2.19
CA TRP A 351 22.75 8.71 -0.94
C TRP A 351 23.23 7.27 -1.15
N PRO A 352 24.01 6.72 -0.20
CA PRO A 352 24.43 5.33 -0.27
C PRO A 352 23.23 4.39 -0.17
N GLY A 353 23.24 3.29 -0.93
CA GLY A 353 22.22 2.24 -0.84
C GLY A 353 20.88 2.56 -1.50
N ILE A 354 20.76 3.66 -2.26
CA ILE A 354 19.55 3.96 -3.05
C ILE A 354 19.58 3.24 -4.41
N HIS A 355 18.52 2.51 -4.69
CA HIS A 355 18.25 1.92 -6.00
C HIS A 355 17.04 2.65 -6.62
N LEU A 356 17.26 3.46 -7.65
CA LEU A 356 16.22 4.34 -8.20
C LEU A 356 15.78 3.89 -9.59
N LEU A 357 14.49 3.59 -9.74
CA LEU A 357 13.85 3.30 -11.03
C LEU A 357 12.88 4.42 -11.37
N VAL A 358 13.04 5.02 -12.55
CA VAL A 358 12.18 6.10 -13.04
C VAL A 358 11.54 5.70 -14.35
N THR A 359 10.25 6.00 -14.54
CA THR A 359 9.60 5.90 -15.85
C THR A 359 9.19 7.29 -16.34
N SER A 360 9.37 7.56 -17.63
CA SER A 360 8.89 8.81 -18.23
C SER A 360 8.78 8.75 -19.76
N ARG A 361 8.19 9.78 -20.35
CA ARG A 361 8.45 10.14 -21.75
C ARG A 361 9.89 10.59 -21.95
N GLU A 362 10.36 10.47 -23.18
CA GLU A 362 11.66 10.99 -23.62
C GLU A 362 11.54 12.48 -23.98
N GLU A 363 11.41 13.31 -22.95
CA GLU A 363 11.41 14.77 -23.08
C GLU A 363 12.81 15.30 -22.84
N ALA A 364 13.28 16.26 -23.65
CA ALA A 364 14.65 16.78 -23.60
C ALA A 364 15.04 17.23 -22.18
N GLY A 365 14.20 18.02 -21.52
CA GLY A 365 14.48 18.50 -20.16
C GLY A 365 14.61 17.37 -19.10
N ILE A 366 13.96 16.22 -19.30
CA ILE A 366 14.13 15.06 -18.42
C ILE A 366 15.40 14.28 -18.81
N ALA A 367 15.60 14.04 -20.10
CA ALA A 367 16.78 13.32 -20.60
C ALA A 367 18.10 14.01 -20.21
N ASP A 368 18.16 15.32 -20.41
CA ASP A 368 19.33 16.16 -20.11
C ASP A 368 19.65 16.20 -18.61
N HIS A 369 18.62 16.08 -17.77
CA HIS A 369 18.77 16.06 -16.31
C HIS A 369 19.21 14.69 -15.80
N LEU A 370 18.55 13.61 -16.24
CA LEU A 370 18.81 12.26 -15.73
C LEU A 370 20.21 11.75 -16.11
N LYS A 371 20.70 12.12 -17.30
CA LYS A 371 22.02 11.73 -17.85
C LYS A 371 22.29 10.23 -17.70
N ALA A 372 21.26 9.42 -17.95
CA ALA A 372 21.33 7.97 -17.80
C ALA A 372 22.31 7.37 -18.82
N ALA A 373 23.18 6.47 -18.37
CA ALA A 373 24.01 5.70 -19.28
C ALA A 373 23.16 4.71 -20.11
N SER A 374 23.71 4.19 -21.20
CA SER A 374 22.98 3.28 -22.10
C SER A 374 22.57 1.98 -21.41
N ASP A 375 23.38 1.45 -20.49
CA ASP A 375 23.10 0.27 -19.67
C ASP A 375 22.13 0.54 -18.51
N GLN A 376 21.87 1.81 -18.21
CA GLN A 376 20.89 2.29 -17.22
C GLN A 376 19.57 2.72 -17.88
N THR A 377 19.42 2.50 -19.19
CA THR A 377 18.25 2.98 -19.94
C THR A 377 17.57 1.83 -20.67
N VAL A 378 16.25 1.71 -20.49
CA VAL A 378 15.43 0.76 -21.25
C VAL A 378 14.44 1.55 -22.10
N ALA A 379 14.58 1.43 -23.42
CA ALA A 379 13.65 2.00 -24.37
C ALA A 379 12.48 1.04 -24.61
N MET A 380 11.25 1.54 -24.49
CA MET A 380 10.01 0.79 -24.75
C MET A 380 9.73 0.53 -26.23
N LYS A 381 10.66 0.92 -27.12
CA LYS A 381 10.59 0.62 -28.56
C LYS A 381 11.54 -0.53 -28.86
N ASN A 382 11.14 -1.75 -28.52
CA ASN A 382 11.92 -2.97 -28.71
C ASN A 382 11.03 -4.16 -29.14
N SER A 383 11.68 -5.23 -29.60
CA SER A 383 10.99 -6.44 -30.08
C SER A 383 10.16 -7.15 -29.00
N ASP A 384 10.60 -7.10 -27.74
CA ASP A 384 9.88 -7.72 -26.63
C ASP A 384 8.56 -7.00 -26.33
N VAL A 385 8.53 -5.67 -26.43
CA VAL A 385 7.31 -4.88 -26.34
C VAL A 385 6.37 -5.20 -27.50
N ASN A 386 6.88 -5.34 -28.73
CA ASN A 386 6.07 -5.76 -29.87
C ASN A 386 5.46 -7.15 -29.65
N GLN A 387 6.21 -8.07 -29.05
CA GLN A 387 5.72 -9.40 -28.70
C GLN A 387 4.64 -9.35 -27.61
N ASP A 388 4.81 -8.51 -26.59
CA ASP A 388 3.79 -8.28 -25.56
C ASP A 388 2.50 -7.69 -26.14
N ILE A 389 2.61 -6.72 -27.06
CA ILE A 389 1.46 -6.18 -27.80
C ILE A 389 0.77 -7.29 -28.60
N ALA A 390 1.54 -8.11 -29.32
CA ALA A 390 1.01 -9.21 -30.11
C ALA A 390 0.25 -10.24 -29.26
N ASN A 391 0.78 -10.56 -28.07
CA ASN A 391 0.17 -11.48 -27.12
C ASN A 391 -1.14 -10.89 -26.54
N PHE A 392 -1.12 -9.63 -26.13
CA PHE A 392 -2.30 -8.92 -25.62
C PHE A 392 -3.42 -8.82 -26.66
N VAL A 393 -3.06 -8.44 -27.90
CA VAL A 393 -4.01 -8.31 -29.01
C VAL A 393 -4.62 -9.67 -29.34
N ALA A 394 -3.82 -10.74 -29.42
CA ALA A 394 -4.31 -12.08 -29.69
C ALA A 394 -5.34 -12.54 -28.64
N GLU A 395 -5.03 -12.38 -27.35
CA GLU A 395 -5.96 -12.77 -26.29
C GLU A 395 -7.25 -11.92 -26.32
N ARG A 396 -7.15 -10.60 -26.59
CA ARG A 396 -8.33 -9.73 -26.69
C ARG A 396 -9.23 -10.06 -27.87
N LEU A 397 -8.65 -10.38 -29.03
CA LEU A 397 -9.39 -10.81 -30.21
C LEU A 397 -10.15 -12.13 -29.98
N HIS A 398 -9.62 -13.02 -29.13
CA HIS A 398 -10.26 -14.27 -28.77
C HIS A 398 -11.25 -14.16 -27.60
N SER A 399 -11.03 -13.26 -26.64
CA SER A 399 -11.83 -13.18 -25.40
C SER A 399 -13.03 -12.23 -25.49
N VAL A 400 -13.01 -11.25 -26.40
CA VAL A 400 -14.09 -10.25 -26.53
C VAL A 400 -15.07 -10.69 -27.63
N VAL A 401 -16.32 -10.94 -27.23
CA VAL A 401 -17.39 -11.48 -28.11
C VAL A 401 -17.60 -10.62 -29.35
N GLU A 402 -17.51 -9.30 -29.21
CA GLU A 402 -17.66 -8.35 -30.31
C GLU A 402 -16.52 -8.46 -31.33
N LEU A 403 -15.30 -8.77 -30.88
CA LEU A 403 -14.10 -8.89 -31.72
C LEU A 403 -13.96 -10.28 -32.36
N GLN A 404 -14.60 -11.30 -31.81
CA GLN A 404 -14.65 -12.63 -32.42
C GLN A 404 -15.33 -12.60 -33.80
N ARG A 405 -16.26 -11.66 -34.04
CA ARG A 405 -16.90 -11.46 -35.35
C ARG A 405 -15.90 -11.07 -36.45
N LEU A 406 -14.72 -10.58 -36.07
CA LEU A 406 -13.63 -10.22 -36.96
C LEU A 406 -12.60 -11.35 -37.12
N SER A 407 -12.95 -12.60 -36.81
CA SER A 407 -12.05 -13.77 -36.86
C SER A 407 -11.25 -13.87 -38.17
N LYS A 408 -11.90 -13.61 -39.30
CA LYS A 408 -11.25 -13.58 -40.64
C LYS A 408 -10.11 -12.57 -40.77
N TYR A 409 -10.06 -11.54 -39.92
CA TYR A 409 -9.06 -10.49 -39.93
C TYR A 409 -8.11 -10.55 -38.72
N HIS A 410 -8.22 -11.54 -37.83
CA HIS A 410 -7.43 -11.58 -36.59
C HIS A 410 -5.92 -11.52 -36.84
N ALA A 411 -5.40 -12.27 -37.83
CA ALA A 411 -3.99 -12.22 -38.20
C ALA A 411 -3.57 -10.81 -38.67
N GLN A 412 -4.34 -10.20 -39.57
CA GLN A 412 -4.05 -8.86 -40.10
C GLN A 412 -4.13 -7.78 -39.00
N ILE A 413 -5.09 -7.88 -38.09
CA ILE A 413 -5.23 -6.95 -36.95
C ILE A 413 -4.04 -7.12 -36.00
N LYS A 414 -3.64 -8.36 -35.70
CA LYS A 414 -2.49 -8.65 -34.85
C LYS A 414 -1.21 -8.07 -35.43
N ASP A 415 -0.93 -8.33 -36.70
CA ASP A 415 0.30 -7.86 -37.34
C ASP A 415 0.31 -6.32 -37.44
N ALA A 416 -0.80 -5.72 -37.89
CA ALA A 416 -0.90 -4.28 -38.01
C ALA A 416 -0.75 -3.56 -36.66
N LEU A 417 -1.38 -4.05 -35.59
CA LEU A 417 -1.26 -3.43 -34.26
C LEU A 417 0.12 -3.69 -33.64
N SER A 418 0.72 -4.86 -33.85
CA SER A 418 2.05 -5.16 -33.30
C SER A 418 3.15 -4.31 -33.97
N GLU A 419 3.03 -4.02 -35.26
CA GLU A 419 4.01 -3.21 -36.00
C GLU A 419 3.74 -1.70 -35.89
N ARG A 420 2.47 -1.29 -35.88
CA ARG A 420 2.08 0.13 -36.05
C ARG A 420 1.53 0.79 -34.81
N ALA A 421 1.02 0.05 -33.81
CA ALA A 421 0.41 0.68 -32.64
C ALA A 421 1.42 1.53 -31.87
N ARG A 422 2.71 1.14 -31.84
CA ARG A 422 3.76 1.85 -31.07
C ARG A 422 3.35 2.13 -29.60
N GLY A 423 2.43 1.34 -29.06
CA GLY A 423 1.86 1.53 -27.73
C GLY A 423 0.63 2.45 -27.63
N VAL A 424 -0.04 2.82 -28.73
CA VAL A 424 -1.27 3.64 -28.76
C VAL A 424 -2.41 2.88 -29.42
#